data_AF-A0A9Q8Z9Z9-F1
#
_entry.id   AF-A0A9Q8Z9Z9-F1
#
_cell.length_a   1.000
_cell.length_b   1.000
_cell.length_c   1.000
_cell.angle_alpha   90.00
_cell.angle_beta   90.00
_cell.angle_gamma   90.00
#
_symmetry.space_group_name_H-M   'P 1'
#
loop_
_entity.id
_entity.type
_entity.pdbx_description
1 polymer ?
#
loop_
_entity_poly.entity_id
_entity_poly.type
_entity_poly.pdbx_seq_one_letter_code
_entity_poly.pdbx_strand_id
1 'polypeptide(L)'
;MASKFLRLNRNFLLARPTSQIPSSTPSPFRQRTLANDLSNHTTRPFSLTARQSIKVDSDFISQITAAEKKITGSDQPVKNGPTAKAQAHVGQDLTAQIIHDITLGEKTITGSDEPFKGGPTAFAQSALTNNTTNSSASDRPSGTLDSNTLHKITEAEKKITGQSRPVKDGPAAHAQSHAKEPITSQALHDITVGEKKITGGERVKGGPTATAQSELSRSRS
;
A
#
# COMPACT_ATOMS: atom_id res chain seq x y z
N MET A 1 13.41 -30.16 -57.24
CA MET A 1 12.27 -31.08 -57.46
C MET A 1 12.52 -32.36 -56.67
N ALA A 2 11.48 -32.87 -56.00
CA ALA A 2 11.40 -34.16 -55.27
C ALA A 2 12.35 -34.28 -54.03
N SER A 3 11.98 -34.86 -52.89
CA SER A 3 11.06 -35.97 -52.65
C SER A 3 10.33 -35.87 -51.31
N LYS A 4 9.08 -36.32 -51.33
CA LYS A 4 8.21 -36.67 -50.20
C LYS A 4 8.65 -38.01 -49.62
N PHE A 5 8.54 -38.21 -48.30
CA PHE A 5 8.10 -39.51 -47.73
C PHE A 5 7.38 -39.30 -46.40
N LEU A 6 6.15 -39.81 -46.35
CA LEU A 6 5.30 -39.99 -45.17
C LEU A 6 5.90 -41.06 -44.23
N ARG A 7 5.65 -40.94 -42.92
CA ARG A 7 5.22 -42.08 -42.08
C ARG A 7 4.24 -41.62 -40.99
N LEU A 8 3.02 -42.16 -41.04
CA LEU A 8 2.07 -42.26 -39.93
C LEU A 8 2.63 -43.23 -38.87
N ASN A 9 2.27 -43.04 -37.60
CA ASN A 9 1.98 -44.19 -36.74
C ASN A 9 0.91 -43.88 -35.69
N ARG A 10 0.15 -44.92 -35.36
CA ARG A 10 -1.25 -44.95 -34.90
C ARG A 10 -1.34 -45.52 -33.47
N ASN A 11 -2.25 -44.95 -32.68
CA ASN A 11 -3.00 -45.45 -31.51
C ASN A 11 -2.48 -46.63 -30.67
N PHE A 12 -2.53 -46.48 -29.34
CA PHE A 12 -3.00 -47.53 -28.43
C PHE A 12 -3.88 -46.94 -27.31
N LEU A 13 -5.13 -47.41 -27.27
CA LEU A 13 -6.12 -47.32 -26.19
C LEU A 13 -6.09 -48.65 -25.42
N LEU A 14 -6.26 -48.64 -24.08
CA LEU A 14 -6.72 -49.70 -23.16
C LEU A 14 -6.39 -49.22 -21.73
N ALA A 15 -7.12 -49.39 -20.62
CA ALA A 15 -8.49 -49.70 -20.23
C ALA A 15 -8.57 -49.49 -18.70
N ARG A 16 -9.73 -49.13 -18.13
CA ARG A 16 -10.03 -49.13 -16.67
C ARG A 16 -10.21 -50.57 -16.15
N PRO A 17 -10.05 -50.82 -14.83
CA PRO A 17 -11.26 -51.06 -14.03
C PRO A 17 -11.21 -50.54 -12.57
N THR A 18 -12.39 -50.64 -11.95
CA THR A 18 -12.91 -50.17 -10.65
C THR A 18 -12.62 -51.10 -9.47
N SER A 19 -12.58 -50.55 -8.24
CA SER A 19 -12.91 -51.24 -6.98
C SER A 19 -13.09 -50.17 -5.88
N GLN A 20 -14.34 -49.84 -5.50
CA GLN A 20 -15.15 -50.42 -4.42
C GLN A 20 -14.84 -49.90 -3.01
N ILE A 21 -15.90 -49.36 -2.41
CA ILE A 21 -16.09 -48.81 -1.07
C ILE A 21 -16.32 -49.96 -0.08
N PRO A 22 -15.94 -49.81 1.20
CA PRO A 22 -16.96 -50.06 2.23
C PRO A 22 -17.10 -48.92 3.25
N SER A 23 -18.36 -48.60 3.51
CA SER A 23 -18.89 -47.78 4.59
C SER A 23 -18.77 -48.49 5.94
N SER A 24 -18.35 -47.77 6.99
CA SER A 24 -18.66 -48.13 8.38
C SER A 24 -19.14 -46.90 9.16
N THR A 25 -20.23 -47.15 9.87
CA THR A 25 -21.17 -46.30 10.61
C THR A 25 -20.62 -45.52 11.82
N PRO A 26 -21.40 -44.56 12.36
CA PRO A 26 -20.97 -43.58 13.35
C PRO A 26 -21.20 -44.05 14.80
N SER A 27 -20.36 -43.57 15.72
CA SER A 27 -20.55 -43.71 17.18
C SER A 27 -20.56 -42.33 17.85
N PRO A 28 -21.40 -42.11 18.87
CA PRO A 28 -21.66 -40.79 19.45
C PRO A 28 -20.77 -40.47 20.66
N PHE A 29 -20.57 -39.16 20.86
CA PHE A 29 -20.45 -38.46 22.14
C PHE A 29 -19.66 -39.13 23.30
N ARG A 30 -18.48 -38.57 23.59
CA ARG A 30 -18.16 -38.13 24.96
C ARG A 30 -17.09 -37.03 24.98
N GLN A 31 -17.52 -35.82 25.32
CA GLN A 31 -16.66 -34.71 25.71
C GLN A 31 -15.99 -35.01 27.06
N ARG A 32 -14.71 -34.64 27.19
CA ARG A 32 -14.14 -33.83 28.28
C ARG A 32 -12.63 -33.71 28.09
N THR A 33 -12.22 -32.70 27.34
CA THR A 33 -10.89 -32.10 27.48
C THR A 33 -11.07 -30.73 28.11
N LEU A 34 -10.52 -30.58 29.31
CA LEU A 34 -10.15 -29.30 29.87
C LEU A 34 -8.90 -28.85 29.12
N ALA A 35 -9.02 -27.87 28.25
CA ALA A 35 -7.90 -27.09 27.78
C ALA A 35 -8.43 -25.72 27.32
N ASN A 36 -7.99 -24.68 28.01
CA ASN A 36 -8.06 -23.30 27.53
C ASN A 36 -7.44 -23.25 26.13
N ASP A 37 -8.24 -23.07 25.10
CA ASP A 37 -7.75 -22.79 23.76
C ASP A 37 -8.32 -21.45 23.28
N LEU A 38 -7.42 -20.47 23.16
CA LEU A 38 -7.61 -19.11 22.66
C LEU A 38 -7.86 -19.07 21.13
N SER A 39 -8.31 -20.16 20.54
CA SER A 39 -8.43 -20.31 19.09
C SER A 39 -9.84 -19.99 18.61
N ASN A 40 -10.20 -18.71 18.67
CA ASN A 40 -11.33 -18.18 17.90
C ASN A 40 -10.83 -17.16 16.86
N HIS A 41 -9.82 -17.55 16.09
CA HIS A 41 -9.54 -16.91 14.81
C HIS A 41 -10.49 -17.52 13.79
N THR A 42 -11.68 -16.92 13.71
CA THR A 42 -12.46 -16.93 12.47
C THR A 42 -11.52 -16.54 11.33
N THR A 43 -11.12 -17.52 10.53
CA THR A 43 -10.45 -17.30 9.25
C THR A 43 -11.46 -16.61 8.35
N ARG A 44 -11.56 -15.28 8.48
CA ARG A 44 -12.23 -14.44 7.50
C ARG A 44 -11.50 -14.72 6.18
N PRO A 45 -12.19 -15.16 5.11
CA PRO A 45 -11.57 -15.13 3.80
C PRO A 45 -11.12 -13.69 3.57
N PHE A 46 -9.82 -13.50 3.28
CA PHE A 46 -9.32 -12.20 2.84
C PHE A 46 -10.14 -11.84 1.60
N SER A 47 -11.09 -10.93 1.79
CA SER A 47 -11.77 -10.30 0.67
C SER A 47 -10.68 -9.52 -0.06
N LEU A 48 -10.22 -10.08 -1.18
CA LEU A 48 -9.38 -9.38 -2.13
C LEU A 48 -10.26 -8.28 -2.72
N THR A 49 -10.43 -7.17 -1.99
CA THR A 49 -10.89 -5.91 -2.58
C THR A 49 -10.03 -5.74 -3.82
N ALA A 50 -10.66 -5.68 -4.99
CA ALA A 50 -9.98 -5.53 -6.27
C ALA A 50 -9.00 -4.35 -6.14
N ARG A 51 -7.72 -4.66 -5.92
CA ARG A 51 -6.67 -3.67 -5.83
C ARG A 51 -6.69 -2.99 -7.19
N GLN A 52 -6.93 -1.69 -7.23
CA GLN A 52 -6.66 -0.92 -8.44
C GLN A 52 -5.19 -1.17 -8.74
N SER A 53 -4.89 -1.97 -9.76
CA SER A 53 -3.52 -2.35 -10.05
C SER A 53 -2.80 -1.11 -10.59
N ILE A 54 -1.74 -0.66 -9.90
CA ILE A 54 -0.84 0.34 -10.49
C ILE A 54 -0.22 -0.32 -11.69
N LYS A 55 -0.31 0.29 -12.87
CA LYS A 55 0.41 -0.21 -14.03
C LYS A 55 1.81 0.37 -14.05
N VAL A 56 2.74 -0.40 -14.57
CA VAL A 56 4.05 0.11 -14.96
C VAL A 56 3.85 0.97 -16.20
N ASP A 57 3.68 2.27 -15.96
CA ASP A 57 3.46 3.28 -16.99
C ASP A 57 4.71 4.14 -17.21
N SER A 58 4.61 5.07 -18.17
CA SER A 58 5.71 5.98 -18.51
C SER A 58 6.11 6.87 -17.33
N ASP A 59 5.17 7.26 -16.48
CA ASP A 59 5.41 8.14 -15.34
C ASP A 59 6.16 7.39 -14.23
N PHE A 60 5.78 6.15 -13.96
CA PHE A 60 6.49 5.25 -13.06
C PHE A 60 7.94 5.04 -13.53
N ILE A 61 8.14 4.73 -14.82
CA ILE A 61 9.49 4.54 -15.38
C ILE A 61 10.31 5.82 -15.30
N SER A 62 9.70 6.97 -15.54
CA SER A 62 10.38 8.27 -15.44
C SER A 62 10.85 8.55 -14.00
N GLN A 63 10.02 8.22 -13.00
CA GLN A 63 10.37 8.38 -11.59
C GLN A 63 11.47 7.41 -11.14
N ILE A 64 11.42 6.15 -11.61
CA ILE A 64 12.49 5.18 -11.43
C ILE A 64 13.79 5.67 -12.05
N THR A 65 13.74 6.21 -13.27
CA THR A 65 14.91 6.78 -13.97
C THR A 65 15.50 7.96 -13.19
N ALA A 66 14.66 8.85 -12.69
CA ALA A 66 15.10 9.99 -11.89
C ALA A 66 15.75 9.54 -10.57
N ALA A 67 15.25 8.47 -9.96
CA ALA A 67 15.85 7.88 -8.75
C ALA A 67 17.18 7.17 -9.08
N GLU A 68 17.27 6.47 -10.20
CA GLU A 68 18.50 5.81 -10.66
C GLU A 68 19.59 6.84 -10.96
N LYS A 69 19.25 7.93 -11.66
CA LYS A 69 20.18 9.04 -11.93
C LYS A 69 20.81 9.61 -10.66
N LYS A 70 20.08 9.65 -9.54
CA LYS A 70 20.62 10.13 -8.26
C LYS A 70 21.69 9.19 -7.69
N ILE A 71 21.64 7.91 -8.02
CA ILE A 71 22.58 6.90 -7.56
C ILE A 71 23.79 6.82 -8.49
N THR A 72 23.56 6.81 -9.80
CA THR A 72 24.60 6.60 -10.83
C THR A 72 25.27 7.89 -11.30
N GLY A 73 24.64 9.04 -11.07
CA GLY A 73 25.04 10.32 -11.64
C GLY A 73 24.86 10.42 -13.16
N SER A 74 24.30 9.40 -13.81
CA SER A 74 24.17 9.31 -15.26
C SER A 74 22.75 9.59 -15.71
N ASP A 75 22.60 10.36 -16.79
CA ASP A 75 21.30 10.66 -17.42
C ASP A 75 20.71 9.49 -18.21
N GLN A 76 21.54 8.51 -18.55
CA GLN A 76 21.11 7.34 -19.29
C GLN A 76 20.78 6.17 -18.36
N PRO A 77 19.72 5.40 -18.65
CA PRO A 77 19.44 4.15 -17.97
C PRO A 77 20.65 3.21 -18.05
N VAL A 78 21.10 2.72 -16.91
CA VAL A 78 22.20 1.76 -16.87
C VAL A 78 21.72 0.42 -17.42
N LYS A 79 22.56 -0.22 -18.23
CA LYS A 79 22.26 -1.55 -18.77
C LYS A 79 22.09 -2.54 -17.61
N ASN A 80 20.95 -3.25 -17.59
CA ASN A 80 20.50 -4.13 -16.50
C ASN A 80 20.17 -3.41 -15.17
N GLY A 81 20.10 -2.08 -15.18
CA GLY A 81 19.73 -1.27 -14.03
C GLY A 81 18.24 -1.35 -13.67
N PRO A 82 17.84 -0.71 -12.56
CA PRO A 82 16.46 -0.71 -12.09
C PRO A 82 15.48 -0.13 -13.13
N THR A 83 15.88 0.88 -13.91
CA THR A 83 15.06 1.42 -15.01
C THR A 83 14.88 0.40 -16.12
N ALA A 84 15.94 -0.29 -16.55
CA ALA A 84 15.85 -1.32 -17.58
C ALA A 84 14.94 -2.48 -17.13
N LYS A 85 15.01 -2.85 -15.84
CA LYS A 85 14.12 -3.84 -15.23
C LYS A 85 12.68 -3.37 -15.19
N ALA A 86 12.40 -2.13 -14.78
CA ALA A 86 11.07 -1.56 -14.83
C ALA A 86 10.50 -1.52 -16.26
N GLN A 87 11.31 -1.13 -17.24
CA GLN A 87 10.93 -1.10 -18.65
C GLN A 87 10.56 -2.47 -19.23
N ALA A 88 11.12 -3.57 -18.70
CA ALA A 88 10.74 -4.92 -19.13
C ALA A 88 9.29 -5.29 -18.76
N HIS A 89 8.67 -4.55 -17.83
CA HIS A 89 7.33 -4.80 -17.34
C HIS A 89 6.32 -3.73 -17.74
N VAL A 90 6.62 -2.88 -18.74
CA VAL A 90 5.69 -1.83 -19.21
C VAL A 90 4.31 -2.40 -19.52
N GLY A 91 3.27 -1.74 -19.01
CA GLY A 91 1.88 -2.11 -19.20
C GLY A 91 1.38 -3.25 -18.31
N GLN A 92 2.26 -3.89 -17.53
CA GLN A 92 1.89 -4.88 -16.52
C GLN A 92 1.47 -4.21 -15.22
N ASP A 93 0.70 -4.94 -14.42
CA ASP A 93 0.36 -4.54 -13.06
C ASP A 93 1.58 -4.66 -12.14
N LEU A 94 1.84 -3.63 -11.35
CA LEU A 94 2.92 -3.56 -10.37
C LEU A 94 2.70 -4.63 -9.29
N THR A 95 3.57 -5.63 -9.30
CA THR A 95 3.58 -6.75 -8.36
C THR A 95 4.86 -6.77 -7.54
N ALA A 96 4.86 -7.57 -6.47
CA ALA A 96 6.07 -7.81 -5.69
C ALA A 96 7.22 -8.39 -6.55
N GLN A 97 6.89 -9.14 -7.60
CA GLN A 97 7.88 -9.67 -8.55
C GLN A 97 8.59 -8.54 -9.30
N ILE A 98 7.84 -7.57 -9.81
CA ILE A 98 8.42 -6.43 -10.54
C ILE A 98 9.32 -5.60 -9.62
N ILE A 99 8.90 -5.40 -8.36
CA ILE A 99 9.75 -4.72 -7.36
C ILE A 99 11.03 -5.51 -7.12
N HIS A 100 10.94 -6.83 -7.00
CA HIS A 100 12.12 -7.68 -6.84
C HIS A 100 13.08 -7.52 -8.03
N ASP A 101 12.58 -7.52 -9.26
CA ASP A 101 13.40 -7.34 -10.45
C ASP A 101 14.07 -5.95 -10.49
N ILE A 102 13.36 -4.89 -10.11
CA ILE A 102 13.91 -3.54 -9.92
C ILE A 102 15.00 -3.55 -8.84
N THR A 103 14.77 -4.25 -7.72
CA THR A 103 15.72 -4.37 -6.60
C THR A 103 17.00 -5.05 -7.03
N LEU A 104 16.90 -6.14 -7.81
CA LEU A 104 18.07 -6.80 -8.37
C LEU A 104 18.82 -5.87 -9.31
N GLY A 105 18.12 -5.10 -10.14
CA GLY A 105 18.72 -4.06 -10.99
C GLY A 105 19.48 -3.01 -10.19
N GLU A 106 18.88 -2.51 -9.11
CA GLU A 106 19.53 -1.55 -8.21
C GLU A 106 20.77 -2.15 -7.54
N LYS A 107 20.68 -3.39 -7.03
CA LYS A 107 21.81 -4.13 -6.47
C LYS A 107 22.97 -4.27 -7.47
N THR A 108 22.69 -4.48 -8.75
CA THR A 108 23.77 -4.58 -9.76
C THR A 108 24.56 -3.28 -9.93
N ILE A 109 23.96 -2.14 -9.60
CA ILE A 109 24.57 -0.82 -9.72
C ILE A 109 25.24 -0.40 -8.42
N THR A 110 24.55 -0.56 -7.29
CA THR A 110 25.05 -0.11 -5.98
C THR A 110 26.00 -1.10 -5.34
N GLY A 111 25.98 -2.37 -5.76
CA GLY A 111 26.72 -3.47 -5.13
C GLY A 111 26.20 -3.84 -3.74
N SER A 112 25.08 -3.24 -3.29
CA SER A 112 24.49 -3.45 -1.97
C SER A 112 23.27 -4.37 -2.06
N ASP A 113 23.14 -5.28 -1.10
CA ASP A 113 21.93 -6.09 -0.92
C ASP A 113 20.74 -5.29 -0.37
N GLU A 114 21.02 -4.14 0.26
CA GLU A 114 19.99 -3.28 0.82
C GLU A 114 19.51 -2.22 -0.18
N PRO A 115 18.19 -1.99 -0.29
CA PRO A 115 17.62 -0.90 -1.07
C PRO A 115 18.20 0.46 -0.65
N PHE A 116 18.61 1.27 -1.62
CA PHE A 116 19.10 2.61 -1.33
C PHE A 116 17.97 3.51 -0.86
N LYS A 117 18.22 4.28 0.20
CA LYS A 117 17.20 5.19 0.76
C LYS A 117 16.86 6.28 -0.27
N GLY A 118 15.61 6.29 -0.73
CA GLY A 118 15.16 7.19 -1.80
C GLY A 118 15.59 6.76 -3.20
N GLY A 119 16.07 5.53 -3.34
CA GLY A 119 16.40 4.90 -4.61
C GLY A 119 15.18 4.33 -5.34
N PRO A 120 15.41 3.77 -6.55
CA PRO A 120 14.39 3.15 -7.39
C PRO A 120 13.51 2.14 -6.67
N THR A 121 14.10 1.26 -5.87
CA THR A 121 13.40 0.21 -5.12
C THR A 121 12.51 0.81 -4.04
N ALA A 122 13.02 1.78 -3.28
CA ALA A 122 12.24 2.45 -2.24
C ALA A 122 11.02 3.16 -2.86
N PHE A 123 11.18 3.75 -4.04
CA PHE A 123 10.07 4.32 -4.80
C PHE A 123 9.06 3.25 -5.25
N ALA A 124 9.53 2.14 -5.85
CA ALA A 124 8.66 1.05 -6.31
C ALA A 124 7.86 0.40 -5.17
N GLN A 125 8.51 0.19 -4.02
CA GLN A 125 7.87 -0.28 -2.79
C GLN A 125 6.86 0.72 -2.25
N SER A 126 7.21 2.01 -2.26
CA SER A 126 6.30 3.08 -1.87
C SER A 126 5.09 3.15 -2.80
N ALA A 127 5.25 2.95 -4.11
CA ALA A 127 4.13 2.94 -5.05
C ALA A 127 3.16 1.78 -4.75
N LEU A 128 3.68 0.57 -4.53
CA LEU A 128 2.86 -0.59 -4.19
C LEU A 128 2.16 -0.44 -2.82
N THR A 129 2.86 0.13 -1.83
CA THR A 129 2.33 0.30 -0.48
C THR A 129 1.37 1.48 -0.37
N ASN A 130 1.68 2.61 -1.02
CA ASN A 130 0.82 3.79 -1.02
C ASN A 130 -0.53 3.50 -1.67
N ASN A 131 -0.60 2.57 -2.62
CA ASN A 131 -1.88 2.11 -3.17
C ASN A 131 -2.70 1.25 -2.20
N THR A 132 -2.03 0.53 -1.30
CA THR A 132 -2.68 -0.19 -0.20
C THR A 132 -3.30 0.80 0.81
N THR A 133 -2.74 2.00 0.95
CA THR A 133 -3.32 3.09 1.76
C THR A 133 -4.22 4.07 0.98
N ASN A 134 -4.11 4.14 -0.35
CA ASN A 134 -4.91 5.04 -1.20
C ASN A 134 -6.21 4.41 -1.70
N SER A 135 -6.38 3.10 -1.50
CA SER A 135 -7.68 2.45 -1.66
C SER A 135 -8.56 2.80 -0.44
N SER A 136 -9.30 3.91 -0.54
CA SER A 136 -10.36 4.39 0.40
C SER A 136 -10.00 5.53 1.37
N ALA A 137 -9.26 6.54 0.92
CA ALA A 137 -9.50 7.90 1.44
C ALA A 137 -10.43 8.57 0.42
N SER A 138 -11.73 8.29 0.50
CA SER A 138 -12.70 9.01 -0.30
C SER A 138 -12.46 10.51 -0.10
N ASP A 139 -12.26 11.26 -1.18
CA ASP A 139 -12.33 12.73 -1.22
C ASP A 139 -13.70 13.29 -0.81
N ARG A 140 -14.59 12.40 -0.33
CA ARG A 140 -15.81 12.77 0.33
C ARG A 140 -15.47 13.26 1.74
N PRO A 141 -15.77 14.52 2.06
CA PRO A 141 -15.63 15.05 3.42
C PRO A 141 -16.56 14.26 4.34
N SER A 142 -16.00 13.41 5.21
CA SER A 142 -16.80 12.53 6.06
C SER A 142 -17.43 13.25 7.26
N GLY A 143 -16.98 14.47 7.54
CA GLY A 143 -17.36 15.22 8.75
C GLY A 143 -16.85 14.56 10.04
N THR A 144 -15.94 13.60 9.92
CA THR A 144 -15.31 12.87 11.02
C THR A 144 -13.78 13.03 10.96
N LEU A 145 -13.10 12.89 12.09
CA LEU A 145 -11.63 12.85 12.16
C LEU A 145 -11.13 11.47 11.73
N ASP A 146 -11.41 11.14 10.48
CA ASP A 146 -10.92 9.93 9.81
C ASP A 146 -9.44 10.06 9.43
N SER A 147 -8.86 8.97 8.93
CA SER A 147 -7.46 8.92 8.52
C SER A 147 -7.10 9.99 7.48
N ASN A 148 -8.02 10.33 6.56
CA ASN A 148 -7.80 11.37 5.55
C ASN A 148 -7.73 12.76 6.20
N THR A 149 -8.71 13.09 7.04
CA THR A 149 -8.76 14.37 7.75
C THR A 149 -7.56 14.54 8.68
N LEU A 150 -7.20 13.49 9.44
CA LEU A 150 -6.01 13.49 10.28
C LEU A 150 -4.72 13.68 9.48
N HIS A 151 -4.64 13.09 8.28
CA HIS A 151 -3.50 13.28 7.39
C HIS A 151 -3.40 14.73 6.94
N LYS A 152 -4.49 15.34 6.44
CA LYS A 152 -4.54 16.75 6.02
C LYS A 152 -4.18 17.71 7.15
N ILE A 153 -4.66 17.45 8.37
CA ILE A 153 -4.31 18.21 9.58
C ILE A 153 -2.80 18.10 9.86
N THR A 154 -2.25 16.89 9.78
CA THR A 154 -0.82 16.64 9.99
C THR A 154 0.03 17.34 8.93
N GLU A 155 -0.41 17.37 7.67
CA GLU A 155 0.26 18.10 6.61
C GLU A 155 0.22 19.62 6.84
N ALA A 156 -0.91 20.15 7.29
CA ALA A 156 -1.04 21.56 7.64
C ALA A 156 -0.12 21.92 8.82
N GLU A 157 0.01 21.04 9.81
CA GLU A 157 0.93 21.23 10.93
C GLU A 157 2.38 21.24 10.45
N LYS A 158 2.76 20.26 9.63
CA LYS A 158 4.10 20.18 9.03
C LYS A 158 4.47 21.44 8.25
N LYS A 159 3.50 22.08 7.57
CA LYS A 159 3.74 23.35 6.86
C LYS A 159 4.06 24.51 7.80
N ILE A 160 3.53 24.50 9.02
CA ILE A 160 3.76 25.54 10.03
C ILE A 160 5.06 25.28 10.79
N THR A 161 5.25 24.05 11.29
CA THR A 161 6.38 23.72 12.18
C THR A 161 7.64 23.30 11.43
N GLY A 162 7.52 22.94 10.14
CA GLY A 162 8.59 22.35 9.34
C GLY A 162 8.95 20.92 9.76
N GLN A 163 8.29 20.35 10.77
CA GLN A 163 8.61 19.03 11.30
C GLN A 163 7.88 17.93 10.53
N SER A 164 8.61 16.85 10.21
CA SER A 164 8.04 15.69 9.51
C SER A 164 7.14 14.82 10.40
N ARG A 165 7.21 15.01 11.72
CA ARG A 165 6.43 14.28 12.72
C ARG A 165 5.48 15.24 13.44
N PRO A 166 4.30 14.75 13.89
CA PRO A 166 3.42 15.53 14.76
C PRO A 166 4.17 16.03 15.99
N VAL A 167 4.00 17.30 16.32
CA VAL A 167 4.56 17.90 17.53
C VAL A 167 3.79 17.34 18.73
N LYS A 168 4.53 17.01 19.79
CA LYS A 168 3.94 16.60 21.07
C LYS A 168 3.05 17.75 21.59
N ASP A 169 1.80 17.44 21.90
CA ASP A 169 0.76 18.42 22.29
C ASP A 169 0.41 19.45 21.19
N GLY A 170 0.77 19.14 19.94
CA GLY A 170 0.41 19.91 18.75
C GLY A 170 -1.00 19.61 18.22
N PRO A 171 -1.45 20.35 17.21
CA PRO A 171 -2.80 20.22 16.68
C PRO A 171 -3.11 18.82 16.11
N ALA A 172 -2.16 18.17 15.44
CA ALA A 172 -2.35 16.80 14.95
C ALA A 172 -2.39 15.78 16.09
N ALA A 173 -1.63 15.99 17.18
CA ALA A 173 -1.71 15.12 18.36
C ALA A 173 -3.09 15.23 19.01
N HIS A 174 -3.64 16.44 19.15
CA HIS A 174 -5.00 16.62 19.63
C HIS A 174 -6.05 16.07 18.66
N ALA A 175 -5.88 16.23 17.35
CA ALA A 175 -6.77 15.62 16.36
C ALA A 175 -6.76 14.09 16.46
N GLN A 176 -5.59 13.48 16.67
CA GLN A 176 -5.43 12.04 16.85
C GLN A 176 -6.13 11.51 18.11
N SER A 177 -6.18 12.30 19.18
CA SER A 177 -6.93 11.93 20.39
C SER A 177 -8.44 11.77 20.13
N HIS A 178 -8.96 12.46 19.12
CA HIS A 178 -10.35 12.38 18.65
C HIS A 178 -10.49 11.55 17.36
N ALA A 179 -9.53 10.67 17.07
CA ALA A 179 -9.58 9.86 15.85
C ALA A 179 -10.86 9.03 15.77
N LYS A 180 -11.48 9.01 14.58
CA LYS A 180 -12.76 8.34 14.28
C LYS A 180 -13.99 8.96 14.94
N GLU A 181 -13.85 10.08 15.66
CA GLU A 181 -14.98 10.83 16.18
C GLU A 181 -15.50 11.85 15.15
N PRO A 182 -16.78 12.24 15.17
CA PRO A 182 -17.27 13.39 14.41
C PRO A 182 -16.49 14.67 14.74
N ILE A 183 -16.34 15.57 13.77
CA ILE A 183 -15.71 16.88 14.00
C ILE A 183 -16.67 17.73 14.85
N THR A 184 -16.49 17.67 16.16
CA THR A 184 -17.26 18.44 17.15
C THR A 184 -16.58 19.77 17.48
N SER A 185 -17.32 20.68 18.13
CA SER A 185 -16.76 21.93 18.67
C SER A 185 -15.63 21.67 19.67
N GLN A 186 -15.71 20.58 20.45
CA GLN A 186 -14.66 20.18 21.38
C GLN A 186 -13.38 19.78 20.64
N ALA A 187 -13.48 18.91 19.63
CA ALA A 187 -12.32 18.51 18.84
C ALA A 187 -11.68 19.72 18.14
N LEU A 188 -12.49 20.64 17.58
CA LEU A 188 -11.97 21.88 17.00
C LEU A 188 -11.29 22.78 18.04
N HIS A 189 -11.81 22.84 19.27
CA HIS A 189 -11.19 23.57 20.37
C HIS A 189 -9.82 23.00 20.72
N ASP A 190 -9.74 21.68 20.93
CA ASP A 190 -8.49 21.01 21.33
C ASP A 190 -7.42 21.10 20.24
N ILE A 191 -7.80 20.94 18.96
CA ILE A 191 -6.93 21.19 17.82
C ILE A 191 -6.43 22.64 17.81
N THR A 192 -7.31 23.61 18.09
CA THR A 192 -6.93 25.03 18.14
C THR A 192 -6.00 25.36 19.29
N VAL A 193 -6.19 24.74 20.46
CA VAL A 193 -5.27 24.88 21.59
C VAL A 193 -3.89 24.34 21.22
N GLY A 194 -3.85 23.17 20.57
CA GLY A 194 -2.62 22.60 20.02
C GLY A 194 -1.94 23.53 19.01
N GLU A 195 -2.70 24.08 18.06
CA GLU A 195 -2.20 25.03 17.06
C GLU A 195 -1.57 26.25 17.73
N LYS A 196 -2.28 26.88 18.68
CA LYS A 196 -1.77 28.03 19.41
C LYS A 196 -0.49 27.73 20.19
N LYS A 197 -0.33 26.53 20.73
CA LYS A 197 0.91 26.15 21.42
C LYS A 197 2.11 26.12 20.48
N ILE A 198 1.93 25.67 19.24
CA ILE A 198 3.03 25.55 18.27
C ILE A 198 3.34 26.87 17.54
N THR A 199 2.36 27.76 17.39
CA THR A 199 2.49 29.04 16.67
C THR A 199 2.74 30.24 17.58
N GLY A 200 2.84 30.05 18.90
CA GLY A 200 3.03 31.14 19.85
C GLY A 200 1.76 31.94 20.17
N GLY A 201 0.57 31.35 19.97
CA GLY A 201 -0.72 31.91 20.36
C GLY A 201 -1.62 32.33 19.21
N GLU A 202 -1.11 32.37 17.98
CA GLU A 202 -1.83 32.85 16.80
C GLU A 202 -2.46 31.72 15.98
N ARG A 203 -3.63 32.00 15.40
CA ARG A 203 -4.25 31.08 14.43
C ARG A 203 -3.66 31.36 13.05
N VAL A 204 -3.24 30.31 12.36
CA VAL A 204 -2.63 30.43 11.04
C VAL A 204 -3.69 30.20 9.97
N LYS A 205 -3.70 31.09 8.97
CA LYS A 205 -4.58 30.93 7.81
C LYS A 205 -4.18 29.68 7.04
N GLY A 206 -5.12 28.75 6.87
CA GLY A 206 -4.85 27.45 6.27
C GLY A 206 -4.08 26.49 7.19
N GLY A 207 -4.02 26.80 8.49
CA GLY A 207 -3.46 25.91 9.50
C GLY A 207 -4.37 24.71 9.84
N PRO A 208 -3.90 23.84 10.74
CA PRO A 208 -4.58 22.61 11.17
C PRO A 208 -6.05 22.80 11.55
N THR A 209 -6.38 23.84 12.34
CA THR A 209 -7.77 24.13 12.70
C THR A 209 -8.58 24.55 11.48
N ALA A 210 -8.03 25.39 10.60
CA ALA A 210 -8.72 25.82 9.40
C ALA A 210 -9.02 24.64 8.46
N THR A 211 -8.10 23.68 8.36
CA THR A 211 -8.29 22.43 7.63
C THR A 211 -9.42 21.59 8.23
N ALA A 212 -9.43 21.38 9.55
CA ALA A 212 -10.49 20.63 10.23
C ALA A 212 -11.87 21.30 10.05
N GLN A 213 -11.92 22.63 10.16
CA GLN A 213 -13.14 23.39 9.88
C GLN A 213 -13.59 23.28 8.42
N SER A 214 -12.65 23.31 7.48
CA SER A 214 -12.95 23.16 6.06
C SER A 214 -13.54 21.79 5.74
N GLU A 215 -13.01 20.71 6.34
CA GLU A 215 -13.56 19.36 6.16
C GLU A 215 -14.97 19.23 6.79
N LEU A 216 -15.22 19.86 7.94
CA LEU A 216 -16.56 19.93 8.52
C LEU A 216 -17.53 20.70 7.61
N SER A 217 -17.15 21.87 7.11
CA SER A 217 -17.99 22.66 6.20
C SER A 217 -18.32 21.90 4.92
N ARG A 218 -17.32 21.24 4.32
CA ARG A 218 -17.49 20.42 3.12
C ARG A 218 -18.41 19.21 3.36
N SER A 219 -18.43 18.65 4.58
CA SER A 219 -19.33 17.54 4.91
C SER A 219 -20.81 17.94 5.00
N ARG A 220 -21.07 19.25 5.14
CA ARG A 220 -22.42 19.81 5.29
C ARG A 220 -22.95 20.47 4.02
N SER A 221 -22.12 20.66 3.00
CA SER A 221 -22.44 21.25 1.69
C SER A 221 -22.81 20.17 0.68
#